data_AF-A0AAE6SPK1-F1
#
_entry.id   AF-A0AAE6SPK1-F1
#
_cell.length_a   1.000
_cell.length_b   1.000
_cell.length_c   1.000
_cell.angle_alpha   90.00
_cell.angle_beta   90.00
_cell.angle_gamma   90.00
#
_symmetry.space_group_name_H-M   'P 1'
#
loop_
_entity.id
_entity.type
_entity.pdbx_description
1 polymer ?
#
loop_
_entity_poly.entity_id
_entity_poly.type
_entity_poly.pdbx_seq_one_letter_code
_entity_poly.pdbx_strand_id
1 'polypeptide(L)' 'MQKRAFNIAEFTEMFSLNEKTVRANVSRHPEQLPTVFRVGRKVLFSAQAIRDWELKMQDK' A
#
# COMPACT_ATOMS: atom_id res chain seq x y z
N MET A 1 2.72 20.47 3.19
CA MET A 1 3.73 19.38 3.15
C MET A 1 3.10 18.18 2.47
N GLN A 2 3.70 17.63 1.40
CA GLN A 2 3.22 16.37 0.82
C GLN A 2 3.54 15.21 1.77
N LYS A 3 2.52 14.42 2.10
CA LYS A 3 2.66 13.24 2.94
C LYS A 3 3.47 12.18 2.19
N ARG A 4 4.54 11.68 2.83
CA ARG A 4 5.49 10.74 2.21
C ARG A 4 5.15 9.26 2.45
N ALA A 5 4.30 8.99 3.43
CA ALA A 5 3.94 7.63 3.83
C ALA A 5 2.47 7.54 4.25
N PHE A 6 1.82 6.44 3.89
CA PHE A 6 0.41 6.18 4.09
C PHE A 6 0.24 4.89 4.89
N ASN A 7 -0.66 4.87 5.86
CA ASN A 7 -1.01 3.61 6.53
C ASN A 7 -2.01 2.79 5.71
N ILE A 8 -2.35 1.59 6.18
CA ILE A 8 -3.30 0.70 5.48
C ILE A 8 -4.65 1.37 5.25
N ALA A 9 -5.22 2.03 6.26
CA ALA A 9 -6.53 2.68 6.14
C ALA A 9 -6.51 3.79 5.07
N GLU A 10 -5.48 4.64 5.10
CA GLU A 10 -5.30 5.73 4.14
C GLU A 10 -5.11 5.21 2.72
N PHE A 11 -4.28 4.18 2.55
CA PHE A 11 -4.10 3.53 1.25
C PHE A 11 -5.43 2.92 0.75
N THR A 12 -6.18 2.25 1.62
CA THR A 12 -7.45 1.64 1.22
C THR A 12 -8.51 2.68 0.86
N GLU A 13 -8.53 3.82 1.54
CA GLU A 13 -9.43 4.93 1.23
C GLU A 13 -9.09 5.55 -0.13
N MET A 14 -7.81 5.79 -0.42
CA MET A 14 -7.35 6.34 -1.71
C MET A 14 -7.79 5.51 -2.91
N PHE A 15 -7.79 4.19 -2.77
CA PHE A 15 -8.09 3.26 -3.87
C PHE A 15 -9.45 2.57 -3.72
N SER A 16 -10.29 2.99 -2.77
CA SER A 16 -11.59 2.36 -2.48
C SER A 16 -11.51 0.82 -2.28
N LEU A 17 -10.46 0.35 -1.61
CA LEU A 17 -10.19 -1.06 -1.35
C LEU A 17 -10.72 -1.51 0.01
N ASN A 18 -10.89 -2.82 0.19
CA ASN A 18 -11.26 -3.41 1.48
C ASN A 18 -10.04 -3.54 2.40
N GLU A 19 -10.05 -2.83 3.54
CA GLU A 19 -8.94 -2.83 4.50
C GLU A 19 -8.58 -4.23 5.03
N LYS A 20 -9.58 -5.08 5.31
CA LYS A 20 -9.33 -6.44 5.82
C LYS A 20 -8.59 -7.28 4.79
N THR A 21 -8.99 -7.18 3.53
CA THR A 21 -8.34 -7.86 2.41
C THR A 21 -6.92 -7.37 2.23
N VAL A 22 -6.71 -6.05 2.19
CA VAL A 22 -5.36 -5.47 2.07
C VAL A 22 -4.48 -5.92 3.23
N ARG A 23 -4.96 -5.88 4.48
CA ARG A 23 -4.21 -6.35 5.65
C ARG A 23 -3.80 -7.82 5.56
N ALA A 24 -4.68 -8.69 5.04
CA ALA A 24 -4.34 -10.09 4.80
C ALA A 24 -3.27 -10.22 3.69
N ASN A 25 -3.44 -9.48 2.59
CA ASN A 25 -2.55 -9.52 1.44
C ASN A 25 -1.15 -8.96 1.76
N VAL A 26 -1.01 -8.01 2.69
CA VAL A 26 0.30 -7.52 3.17
C VAL A 26 1.22 -8.67 3.60
N SER A 27 0.66 -9.77 4.12
CA SER A 27 1.45 -10.94 4.55
C SER A 27 1.33 -12.13 3.60
N ARG A 28 0.15 -12.34 3.00
CA ARG A 28 -0.13 -13.54 2.18
C ARG A 28 0.21 -13.37 0.70
N HIS A 29 0.06 -12.16 0.18
CA HIS A 29 0.23 -11.81 -1.24
C HIS A 29 0.93 -10.45 -1.39
N PRO A 30 2.14 -10.28 -0.83
CA PRO A 30 2.83 -8.99 -0.81
C PRO A 30 3.15 -8.46 -2.22
N GLU A 31 3.25 -9.34 -3.22
CA GLU A 31 3.49 -9.02 -4.63
C GLU A 31 2.33 -8.27 -5.30
N GLN A 32 1.12 -8.37 -4.75
CA GLN A 32 -0.08 -7.71 -5.29
C GLN A 32 -0.26 -6.28 -4.78
N LEU A 33 0.54 -5.88 -3.79
CA LEU A 33 0.43 -4.58 -3.12
C LEU A 33 1.69 -3.74 -3.37
N PRO A 34 1.62 -2.41 -3.14
CA PRO A 34 2.83 -1.60 -3.12
C PRO A 34 3.78 -2.08 -2.03
N THR A 35 5.08 -1.92 -2.25
CA THR A 35 6.11 -2.31 -1.28
C THR A 35 5.84 -1.66 0.08
N VAL A 36 5.62 -2.51 1.08
CA VAL A 36 5.38 -2.09 2.46
C VAL A 36 6.68 -1.95 3.24
N PHE A 37 6.71 -1.01 4.17
CA PHE A 37 7.71 -0.96 5.23
C PHE A 37 7.03 -0.86 6.59
N ARG A 38 7.74 -1.30 7.64
CA ARG A 38 7.22 -1.32 9.00
C ARG A 38 7.94 -0.31 9.87
N VAL A 39 7.18 0.45 10.65
CA VAL A 39 7.70 1.32 11.71
C VAL A 39 7.07 0.85 13.02
N GLY A 40 7.83 0.07 13.79
CA GLY A 40 7.30 -0.69 14.91
C GLY A 40 6.20 -1.66 14.46
N ARG A 41 5.00 -1.53 15.04
CA ARG A 41 3.82 -2.36 14.69
C ARG A 41 2.99 -1.80 13.53
N LYS A 42 3.35 -0.63 12.98
CA LYS A 42 2.62 0.01 11.89
C LYS A 42 3.15 -0.46 10.55
N VAL A 43 2.23 -0.79 9.64
CA VAL A 43 2.52 -1.06 8.22
C VAL A 43 2.24 0.21 7.44
N LEU A 44 3.22 0.63 6.63
CA LEU A 44 3.17 1.85 5.85
C LEU A 44 3.55 1.59 4.39
N PHE A 45 2.99 2.40 3.51
CA PHE A 45 3.28 2.47 2.08
C PHE A 45 3.93 3.82 1.80
N SER A 46 5.04 3.86 1.08
CA SER A 46 5.63 5.14 0.68
C SER A 46 4.91 5.67 -0.56
N ALA A 47 4.88 6.99 -0.72
CA ALA A 47 4.31 7.61 -1.92
C ALA A 47 4.97 7.08 -3.21
N GLN A 48 6.28 6.85 -3.16
CA GLN A 48 7.03 6.28 -4.29
C GLN A 48 6.61 4.84 -4.58
N ALA A 49 6.50 3.99 -3.54
CA ALA A 49 6.10 2.60 -3.72
C ALA A 49 4.69 2.47 -4.30
N ILE A 50 3.76 3.34 -3.87
CA ILE A 50 2.40 3.40 -4.44
C ILE A 50 2.48 3.74 -5.92
N ARG A 51 3.24 4.79 -6.28
CA ARG A 51 3.40 5.20 -7.68
C ARG A 51 4.01 4.10 -8.55
N ASP A 52 5.05 3.43 -8.09
CA ASP A 52 5.70 2.34 -8.83
C ASP A 52 4.75 1.16 -9.02
N TRP A 53 3.90 0.89 -8.03
CA TRP A 53 2.86 -0.13 -8.10
C TRP A 53 1.75 0.24 -9.08
N GLU A 54 1.28 1.48 -9.08
CA GLU A 54 0.28 1.97 -10.04
C GLU A 54 0.77 1.82 -11.48
N LEU A 55 2.03 2.19 -11.76
CA LEU A 55 2.62 2.03 -13.09
C LEU A 55 2.65 0.55 -13.53
N LYS A 56 3.03 -0.36 -12.63
CA LYS A 56 3.01 -1.80 -12.90
C LYS A 56 1.61 -2.37 -13.15
N MET A 57 0.58 -1.78 -12.53
CA MET A 57 -0.82 -2.19 -12.72
C MET A 57 -1.42 -1.62 -14.00
N GLN A 58 -0.93 -0.49 -14.50
CA GLN A 58 -1.38 0.09 -15.78
C GLN A 58 -0.77 -0.59 -17.00
N ASP A 59 0.42 -1.18 -16.88
CA ASP A 59 1.09 -1.93 -17.95
C ASP A 59 0.53 -3.37 -18.15
N LYS A 60 -0.53 -3.74 -17.42
CA LYS A 60 -1.19 -5.05 -17.48
C LYS A 60 -2.60 -4.95 -18.05
#